data_AF-A0AAW1SHH7-F1
#
_entry.id   AF-A0AAW1SHH7-F1
#
_cell.length_a   1.000
_cell.length_b   1.000
_cell.length_c   1.000
_cell.angle_alpha   90.00
_cell.angle_beta   90.00
_cell.angle_gamma   90.00
#
_symmetry.space_group_name_H-M   'P 1'
#
loop_
_entity.id
_entity.type
_entity.pdbx_description
1 polymer ?
#
loop_
_entity_poly.entity_id
_entity_poly.type
_entity_poly.pdbx_seq_one_letter_code
_entity_poly.pdbx_strand_id
1 'polypeptide(L)'
;MDAAPAFDHSSDSNDEEEFGLFQALPVADVAVDESAWEFLPQSVEEYLARVRQEAKRIPNVVTSHIDPRNYDGERTAAVPLEAQSAALKVPQTAFTKALLEFLGVRLKLQQALLEQGRQKLGASLPPRQDSGAWKAFCLRQGGGISSDNLRAPSRALLLLTIDQGAVNRLLRWQVSWISEEPGLMLQCSQWLFGLMAVLEKPVHKETCAQLRLLLRLCSQQQSEGAEVAAVSQVLAVIAGAFFRQDESLILQGAQYLE
;
A
#
# COMPACT_ATOMS: atom_id res chain seq x y z
N MET A 1 -58.57 -3.71 -24.16
CA MET A 1 -57.80 -2.58 -24.72
C MET A 1 -57.68 -1.59 -23.59
N ASP A 2 -56.68 -1.77 -22.73
CA ASP A 2 -56.42 -0.88 -21.61
C ASP A 2 -55.04 -0.27 -21.83
N ALA A 3 -55.04 1.07 -21.91
CA ALA A 3 -53.89 1.88 -22.21
C ALA A 3 -52.92 1.90 -21.01
N ALA A 4 -51.63 1.67 -21.29
CA ALA A 4 -50.56 1.85 -20.32
C ALA A 4 -50.37 3.34 -19.98
N PRO A 5 -50.02 3.69 -18.73
CA PRO A 5 -49.84 5.07 -18.32
C PRO A 5 -48.58 5.67 -18.95
N ALA A 6 -48.71 6.92 -19.39
CA ALA A 6 -47.62 7.73 -19.89
C ALA A 6 -46.55 7.92 -18.80
N PHE A 7 -45.30 7.61 -19.14
CA PHE A 7 -44.15 7.95 -18.32
C PHE A 7 -43.99 9.47 -18.30
N ASP A 8 -44.15 10.03 -17.11
CA ASP A 8 -43.94 11.43 -16.79
C ASP A 8 -42.47 11.80 -17.02
N HIS A 9 -42.22 12.83 -17.84
CA HIS A 9 -40.89 13.34 -18.13
C HIS A 9 -40.39 14.10 -16.90
N SER A 10 -39.80 13.37 -15.96
CA SER A 10 -38.96 13.92 -14.90
C SER A 10 -37.89 14.82 -15.51
N SER A 11 -37.88 16.05 -15.05
CA SER A 11 -36.89 17.08 -15.35
C SER A 11 -35.50 16.67 -14.82
N ASP A 12 -34.79 15.83 -15.57
CA ASP A 12 -33.35 15.61 -15.38
C ASP A 12 -32.59 16.85 -15.88
N SER A 13 -32.34 17.79 -14.97
CA SER A 13 -31.20 18.70 -15.15
C SER A 13 -29.95 17.84 -15.07
N ASN A 14 -29.39 17.48 -16.23
CA ASN A 14 -28.09 16.82 -16.31
C ASN A 14 -27.05 17.72 -15.63
N ASP A 15 -26.59 17.33 -14.45
CA ASP A 15 -25.54 18.02 -13.72
C ASP A 15 -24.18 17.74 -14.38
N GLU A 16 -23.90 18.42 -15.50
CA GLU A 16 -22.64 18.30 -16.28
C GLU A 16 -21.38 18.62 -15.43
N GLU A 17 -21.55 19.33 -14.33
CA GLU A 17 -20.52 19.62 -13.33
C GLU A 17 -20.04 18.37 -12.57
N GLU A 18 -20.90 17.34 -12.40
CA GLU A 18 -20.53 16.08 -11.74
C GLU A 18 -19.46 15.30 -12.53
N PHE A 19 -19.45 15.47 -13.85
CA PHE A 19 -18.44 14.88 -14.75
C PHE A 19 -17.21 15.76 -14.95
N GLY A 20 -17.08 16.87 -14.20
CA GLY A 20 -15.94 17.78 -14.26
C GLY A 20 -15.84 18.58 -15.56
N LEU A 21 -16.94 18.68 -16.33
CA LEU A 21 -17.01 19.46 -17.55
C LEU A 21 -17.46 20.88 -17.21
N PHE A 22 -16.50 21.76 -16.96
CA PHE A 22 -16.77 23.17 -16.67
C PHE A 22 -16.85 24.00 -17.97
N GLN A 23 -17.81 24.92 -18.02
CA GLN A 23 -17.93 25.88 -19.09
C GLN A 23 -16.71 26.82 -19.12
N ALA A 24 -15.83 26.66 -20.11
CA ALA A 24 -14.63 27.49 -20.25
C ALA A 24 -14.88 28.87 -20.87
N LEU A 25 -15.95 29.02 -21.67
CA LEU A 25 -16.26 30.25 -22.41
C LEU A 25 -17.62 30.81 -22.00
N PRO A 26 -17.74 32.11 -21.65
CA PRO A 26 -19.01 32.71 -21.29
C PRO A 26 -19.87 32.90 -22.54
N VAL A 27 -20.93 32.12 -22.65
CA VAL A 27 -21.90 32.20 -23.74
C VAL A 27 -23.27 32.19 -23.10
N ALA A 28 -24.12 33.13 -23.48
CA ALA A 28 -25.49 33.19 -23.01
C ALA A 28 -26.33 32.15 -23.77
N ASP A 29 -27.30 31.53 -23.08
CA ASP A 29 -28.26 30.62 -23.71
C ASP A 29 -29.33 31.43 -24.44
N VAL A 30 -28.98 31.95 -25.61
CA VAL A 30 -29.88 32.71 -26.48
C VAL A 30 -30.50 31.77 -27.50
N ALA A 31 -31.81 31.92 -27.74
CA ALA A 31 -32.49 31.27 -28.85
C ALA A 31 -32.04 31.92 -30.19
N VAL A 32 -31.09 31.31 -30.88
CA VAL A 32 -30.71 31.64 -32.26
C VAL A 32 -31.82 31.22 -33.23
N ASP A 33 -32.14 32.10 -34.19
CA ASP A 33 -33.07 31.82 -35.28
C ASP A 33 -32.49 30.74 -36.21
N GLU A 34 -33.22 29.65 -36.40
CA GLU A 34 -32.80 28.49 -37.20
C GLU A 34 -32.62 28.82 -38.68
N SER A 35 -33.34 29.82 -39.19
CA SER A 35 -33.19 30.28 -40.58
C SER A 35 -31.83 30.94 -40.85
N ALA A 36 -31.15 31.41 -39.80
CA ALA A 36 -29.81 32.01 -39.89
C ALA A 36 -28.69 30.97 -40.02
N TRP A 37 -28.98 29.67 -39.88
CA TRP A 37 -27.99 28.58 -39.94
C TRP A 37 -27.50 28.31 -41.36
N GLU A 38 -28.24 28.78 -42.37
CA GLU A 38 -27.83 28.72 -43.78
C GLU A 38 -26.62 29.62 -44.08
N PHE A 39 -26.38 30.63 -43.22
CA PHE A 39 -25.26 31.56 -43.35
C PHE A 39 -24.19 31.28 -42.30
N LEU A 40 -22.92 31.59 -42.63
CA LEU A 40 -21.83 31.51 -41.68
C LEU A 40 -22.06 32.46 -40.50
N PRO A 41 -21.75 32.04 -39.26
CA PRO A 41 -21.86 32.89 -38.09
C PRO A 41 -20.90 34.07 -38.22
N GLN A 42 -21.35 35.25 -37.83
CA GLN A 42 -20.58 36.49 -37.97
C GLN A 42 -19.76 36.80 -36.70
N SER A 43 -20.04 36.11 -35.59
CA SER A 43 -19.30 36.24 -34.33
C SER A 43 -19.07 34.88 -33.63
N VAL A 44 -18.10 34.84 -32.72
CA VAL A 44 -17.75 33.66 -31.92
C VAL A 44 -18.87 33.30 -30.95
N GLU A 45 -19.51 34.29 -30.34
CA GLU A 45 -20.63 34.11 -29.42
C GLU A 45 -21.84 33.50 -30.14
N GLU A 46 -22.14 33.96 -31.36
CA GLU A 46 -23.21 33.41 -32.20
C GLU A 46 -22.92 31.96 -32.59
N TYR A 47 -21.68 31.67 -32.99
CA TYR A 47 -21.24 30.32 -33.30
C TYR A 47 -21.42 29.38 -32.11
N LEU A 48 -20.96 29.77 -30.92
CA LEU A 48 -21.06 28.95 -29.72
C LEU A 48 -22.53 28.76 -29.28
N ALA A 49 -23.38 29.76 -29.45
CA ALA A 49 -24.81 29.63 -29.20
C ALA A 49 -25.47 28.60 -30.15
N ARG A 50 -25.11 28.61 -31.45
CA ARG A 50 -25.57 27.58 -32.42
C ARG A 50 -25.08 26.19 -32.04
N VAL A 51 -23.80 26.03 -31.69
CA VAL A 51 -23.22 24.75 -31.26
C VAL A 51 -23.97 24.18 -30.04
N ARG A 52 -24.34 25.03 -29.07
CA ARG A 52 -25.14 24.59 -27.91
C ARG A 52 -26.53 24.10 -28.29
N GLN A 53 -27.17 24.79 -29.24
CA GLN A 53 -28.48 24.36 -29.73
C GLN A 53 -28.40 23.07 -30.54
N GLU A 54 -27.36 22.91 -31.35
CA GLU A 54 -27.09 21.68 -32.09
C GLU A 54 -26.84 20.52 -31.12
N ALA A 55 -25.98 20.72 -30.13
CA ALA A 55 -25.68 19.73 -29.10
C ALA A 55 -26.94 19.28 -28.33
N LYS A 56 -27.87 20.20 -28.01
CA LYS A 56 -29.16 19.87 -27.40
C LYS A 56 -30.03 18.93 -28.24
N ARG A 57 -29.82 18.87 -29.56
CA ARG A 57 -30.54 17.97 -30.48
C ARG A 57 -29.86 16.61 -30.60
N ILE A 58 -28.58 16.51 -30.24
CA ILE A 58 -27.81 15.28 -30.30
C ILE A 58 -28.07 14.50 -29.00
N PRO A 59 -28.32 13.18 -29.06
CA PRO A 59 -28.46 12.37 -27.85
C PRO A 59 -27.15 12.37 -27.05
N ASN A 60 -27.25 12.60 -25.73
CA ASN A 60 -26.08 12.64 -24.82
C ASN A 60 -25.24 11.37 -24.84
N VAL A 61 -25.88 10.21 -25.05
CA VAL A 61 -25.20 8.92 -25.12
C VAL A 61 -25.66 8.19 -26.37
N VAL A 62 -24.70 7.83 -27.21
CA VAL A 62 -24.91 6.95 -28.36
C VAL A 62 -24.18 5.65 -28.05
N THR A 63 -24.89 4.52 -28.10
CA THR A 63 -24.29 3.19 -27.95
C THR A 63 -24.23 2.51 -29.31
N SER A 64 -23.14 1.80 -29.56
CA SER A 64 -23.01 0.91 -30.70
C SER A 64 -23.04 -0.55 -30.22
N HIS A 65 -23.69 -1.42 -30.99
CA HIS A 65 -23.76 -2.84 -30.68
C HIS A 65 -22.47 -3.54 -31.08
N ILE A 66 -21.44 -3.39 -30.26
CA ILE A 66 -20.21 -4.18 -30.31
C ILE A 66 -20.27 -5.17 -29.15
N ASP A 67 -20.21 -6.47 -29.43
CA ASP A 67 -20.14 -7.49 -28.37
C ASP A 67 -18.69 -7.57 -27.84
N PRO A 68 -18.43 -7.16 -26.58
CA PRO A 68 -17.08 -7.16 -26.02
C PRO A 68 -16.49 -8.57 -25.90
N ARG A 69 -17.35 -9.60 -25.83
CA ARG A 69 -16.93 -11.00 -25.68
C ARG A 69 -16.24 -11.56 -26.90
N ASN A 70 -16.46 -10.96 -28.07
CA ASN A 70 -15.77 -11.34 -29.31
C ASN A 70 -14.24 -11.17 -29.22
N TYR A 71 -13.76 -10.38 -28.25
CA TYR A 71 -12.35 -10.06 -28.07
C TYR A 71 -11.75 -10.70 -26.81
N ASP A 72 -12.48 -11.57 -26.11
CA ASP A 72 -11.98 -12.17 -24.87
C ASP A 72 -10.69 -12.99 -25.07
N GLY A 73 -10.49 -13.57 -26.26
CA GLY A 73 -9.26 -14.29 -26.62
C GLY A 73 -8.05 -13.38 -26.90
N GLU A 74 -8.26 -12.08 -27.10
CA GLU A 74 -7.20 -11.08 -27.33
C GLU A 74 -6.83 -10.32 -26.04
N ARG A 75 -7.53 -10.59 -24.93
CA ARG A 75 -7.27 -9.93 -23.65
C ARG A 75 -5.97 -10.45 -23.06
N THR A 76 -5.04 -9.54 -22.78
CA THR A 76 -3.89 -9.85 -21.95
C THR A 76 -4.36 -10.30 -20.57
N ALA A 77 -3.93 -11.49 -20.15
CA ALA A 77 -4.20 -11.96 -18.81
C ALA A 77 -3.65 -10.94 -17.81
N ALA A 78 -4.52 -10.39 -16.96
CA ALA A 78 -4.05 -9.75 -15.75
C ALA A 78 -3.36 -10.85 -14.95
N VAL A 79 -2.05 -10.73 -14.75
CA VAL A 79 -1.29 -11.61 -13.87
C VAL A 79 -1.34 -10.96 -12.48
N PRO A 80 -2.33 -11.31 -11.63
CA PRO A 80 -2.25 -10.91 -10.24
C PRO A 80 -0.95 -11.50 -9.70
N LEU A 81 -0.17 -10.68 -9.01
CA LEU A 81 1.01 -11.14 -8.28
C LEU A 81 0.52 -12.17 -7.28
N GLU A 82 0.62 -13.47 -7.61
CA GLU A 82 -0.18 -14.51 -6.97
C GLU A 82 -0.15 -14.34 -5.45
N ALA A 83 -1.34 -14.46 -4.85
CA ALA A 83 -1.54 -14.60 -3.42
C ALA A 83 -1.04 -15.99 -2.98
N GLN A 84 0.20 -16.36 -3.32
CA GLN A 84 0.88 -17.55 -2.80
C GLN A 84 1.39 -17.32 -1.37
N SER A 85 0.63 -16.60 -0.54
CA SER A 85 0.69 -16.88 0.89
C SER A 85 -0.16 -18.12 1.08
N ALA A 86 0.42 -19.30 0.79
CA ALA A 86 -0.14 -20.56 1.27
C ALA A 86 -0.49 -20.33 2.74
N ALA A 87 -1.79 -20.40 3.08
CA ALA A 87 -2.35 -19.86 4.32
C ALA A 87 -1.43 -20.18 5.49
N LEU A 88 -0.72 -19.17 5.97
CA LEU A 88 0.36 -19.35 6.93
C LEU A 88 -0.27 -19.90 8.20
N LYS A 89 -0.05 -21.18 8.48
CA LYS A 89 -0.72 -21.83 9.62
C LYS A 89 0.03 -21.45 10.89
N VAL A 90 -0.47 -20.43 11.58
CA VAL A 90 0.05 -20.02 12.89
C VAL A 90 -0.86 -20.60 13.98
N PRO A 91 -0.35 -21.45 14.88
CA PRO A 91 -1.12 -21.91 16.04
C PRO A 91 -1.61 -20.73 16.88
N GLN A 92 -2.84 -20.80 17.38
CA GLN A 92 -3.47 -19.67 18.09
C GLN A 92 -2.67 -19.19 19.31
N THR A 93 -2.06 -20.11 20.06
CA THR A 93 -1.22 -19.77 21.21
C THR A 93 0.04 -19.01 20.82
N ALA A 94 0.66 -19.38 19.70
CA ALA A 94 1.80 -18.66 19.14
C ALA A 94 1.38 -17.29 18.59
N PHE A 95 0.21 -17.21 17.94
CA PHE A 95 -0.36 -15.98 17.40
C PHE A 95 -0.58 -14.93 18.50
N THR A 96 -1.33 -15.27 19.55
CA THR A 96 -1.68 -14.34 20.62
C THR A 96 -0.45 -13.89 21.40
N LYS A 97 0.45 -14.83 21.73
CA LYS A 97 1.70 -14.53 22.42
C LYS A 97 2.57 -13.57 21.61
N ALA A 98 2.79 -13.86 20.33
CA ALA A 98 3.61 -13.02 19.46
C ALA A 98 3.06 -11.59 19.35
N LEU A 99 1.73 -11.45 19.19
CA LEU A 99 1.09 -10.16 19.06
C LEU A 99 1.18 -9.34 20.36
N LEU A 100 0.90 -9.95 21.52
CA LEU A 100 0.97 -9.28 22.82
C LEU A 100 2.40 -8.83 23.15
N GLU A 101 3.38 -9.71 22.95
CA GLU A 101 4.80 -9.38 23.18
C GLU A 101 5.25 -8.24 22.25
N PHE A 102 4.87 -8.28 20.98
CA PHE A 102 5.17 -7.22 20.02
C PHE A 102 4.57 -5.87 20.41
N LEU A 103 3.29 -5.84 20.81
CA LEU A 103 2.63 -4.62 21.27
C LEU A 103 3.29 -4.06 22.53
N GLY A 104 3.67 -4.93 23.47
CA GLY A 104 4.39 -4.54 24.68
C GLY A 104 5.75 -3.91 24.38
N VAL A 105 6.52 -4.48 23.45
CA VAL A 105 7.81 -3.91 23.01
C VAL A 105 7.60 -2.57 22.32
N ARG A 106 6.64 -2.50 21.40
CA ARG A 106 6.32 -1.27 20.67
C ARG A 106 5.94 -0.13 21.61
N LEU A 107 5.07 -0.41 22.58
CA LEU A 107 4.65 0.58 23.58
C LEU A 107 5.85 1.11 24.38
N LYS A 108 6.73 0.23 24.86
CA LYS A 108 7.94 0.61 25.59
C LYS A 108 8.88 1.47 24.76
N LEU A 109 9.06 1.13 23.48
CA LEU A 109 9.90 1.91 22.56
C LEU A 109 9.29 3.29 22.29
N GLN A 110 7.98 3.38 22.13
CA GLN A 110 7.28 4.65 21.96
C GLN A 110 7.38 5.53 23.21
N GLN A 111 7.21 4.95 24.40
CA GLN A 111 7.41 5.66 25.67
C GLN A 111 8.85 6.19 25.81
N ALA A 112 9.84 5.34 25.54
CA ALA A 112 11.24 5.75 25.56
C ALA A 112 11.52 6.89 24.56
N LEU A 113 10.92 6.84 23.37
CA LEU A 113 11.05 7.90 22.37
C LEU A 113 10.45 9.23 22.83
N LEU A 114 9.33 9.19 23.56
CA LEU A 114 8.69 10.40 24.12
C LEU A 114 9.51 10.99 25.28
N GLU A 115 10.01 10.15 26.18
CA GLU A 115 10.78 10.58 27.35
C GLU A 115 12.18 11.10 26.99
N GLN A 116 12.85 10.40 26.07
CA GLN A 116 14.27 10.63 25.77
C GLN A 116 14.49 11.42 24.47
N GLY A 117 13.46 11.57 23.65
CA GLY A 117 13.57 12.06 22.29
C GLY A 117 14.39 11.13 21.39
N ARG A 118 14.58 11.50 20.12
CA ARG A 118 15.58 10.85 19.25
C ARG A 118 16.97 11.27 19.72
N GLN A 119 17.56 10.48 20.62
CA GLN A 119 18.93 10.72 21.07
C GLN A 119 19.90 10.52 19.90
N LYS A 120 20.86 11.44 19.71
CA LYS A 120 22.00 11.19 18.84
C LYS A 120 22.98 10.31 19.60
N LEU A 121 22.91 8.99 19.43
CA LEU A 121 24.00 8.13 19.89
C LEU A 121 25.27 8.56 19.17
N GLY A 122 26.39 8.68 19.90
CA GLY A 122 27.73 8.82 19.30
C GLY A 122 28.20 7.57 18.55
N ALA A 123 27.29 6.62 18.27
CA ALA A 123 27.58 5.44 17.47
C ALA A 123 27.67 5.85 16.01
N SER A 124 28.77 5.48 15.35
CA SER A 124 28.94 5.64 13.91
C SER A 124 27.93 4.77 13.18
N LEU A 125 26.78 5.35 12.83
CA LEU A 125 25.81 4.70 11.95
C LEU A 125 26.37 4.67 10.53
N PRO A 126 26.12 3.58 9.77
CA PRO A 126 26.51 3.55 8.36
C PRO A 126 25.83 4.68 7.57
N PRO A 127 26.45 5.13 6.47
CA PRO A 127 25.88 6.14 5.61
C PRO A 127 24.49 5.72 5.11
N ARG A 128 23.54 6.66 5.10
CA ARG A 128 22.10 6.41 4.88
C ARG A 128 21.78 5.65 3.58
N GLN A 129 22.61 5.76 2.55
CA GLN A 129 22.37 5.18 1.24
C GLN A 129 23.13 3.88 0.97
N ASP A 130 24.02 3.47 1.88
CA ASP A 130 24.94 2.36 1.65
C ASP A 130 24.38 1.03 2.16
N SER A 131 23.68 0.31 1.29
CA SER A 131 23.12 -1.01 1.60
C SER A 131 24.19 -2.00 2.08
N GLY A 132 25.40 -1.97 1.50
CA GLY A 132 26.48 -2.89 1.85
C GLY A 132 27.01 -2.66 3.27
N ALA A 133 27.28 -1.39 3.62
CA ALA A 133 27.70 -1.04 4.96
C ALA A 133 26.61 -1.34 6.01
N TRP A 134 25.34 -1.13 5.67
CA TRP A 134 24.22 -1.53 6.51
C TRP A 134 24.09 -3.06 6.66
N LYS A 135 24.32 -3.85 5.59
CA LYS A 135 24.34 -5.32 5.64
C LYS A 135 25.44 -5.80 6.60
N ALA A 136 26.66 -5.29 6.45
CA ALA A 136 27.79 -5.61 7.31
C ALA A 136 27.53 -5.23 8.78
N PHE A 137 26.99 -4.03 9.02
CA PHE A 137 26.63 -3.55 10.35
C PHE A 137 25.55 -4.41 11.03
N CYS A 138 24.47 -4.74 10.29
CA CYS A 138 23.34 -5.47 10.83
C CYS A 138 23.68 -6.95 11.12
N LEU A 139 24.44 -7.57 10.22
CA LEU A 139 24.88 -8.97 10.33
C LEU A 139 26.13 -9.14 11.19
N ARG A 140 26.84 -8.05 11.52
CA ARG A 140 28.16 -8.05 12.17
C ARG A 140 29.18 -8.92 11.43
N GLN A 141 29.14 -8.93 10.09
CA GLN A 141 30.20 -9.53 9.29
C GLN A 141 31.42 -8.60 9.34
N GLY A 142 32.39 -8.90 10.20
CA GLY A 142 33.58 -8.07 10.42
C GLY A 142 34.07 -8.06 11.85
N GLY A 143 34.29 -9.24 12.44
CA GLY A 143 34.85 -9.39 13.78
C GLY A 143 36.37 -9.41 13.79
N GLY A 144 37.01 -8.25 13.63
CA GLY A 144 38.30 -8.03 14.28
C GLY A 144 38.02 -7.83 15.77
N ILE A 145 38.33 -8.83 16.60
CA ILE A 145 38.22 -8.71 18.07
C ILE A 145 39.33 -7.75 18.52
N SER A 146 39.07 -6.46 18.44
CA SER A 146 39.70 -5.47 19.30
C SER A 146 38.81 -5.32 20.53
N SER A 147 39.38 -5.56 21.71
CA SER A 147 38.69 -5.57 23.00
C SER A 147 38.15 -4.21 23.47
N ASP A 148 38.13 -3.20 22.60
CA ASP A 148 37.62 -1.85 22.86
C ASP A 148 36.15 -1.65 22.44
N ASN A 149 35.46 -2.69 21.93
CA ASN A 149 34.03 -2.63 21.59
C ASN A 149 33.07 -2.66 22.81
N LEU A 150 33.56 -2.23 23.98
CA LEU A 150 32.72 -1.98 25.14
C LEU A 150 31.74 -0.87 24.76
N ARG A 151 30.46 -1.25 24.59
CA ARG A 151 29.28 -0.38 24.38
C ARG A 151 28.91 -0.10 22.92
N ALA A 152 28.84 -1.14 22.09
CA ALA A 152 27.85 -1.11 21.02
C ALA A 152 26.46 -0.88 21.66
N PRO A 153 25.76 0.22 21.35
CA PRO A 153 24.44 0.48 21.94
C PRO A 153 23.51 -0.69 21.65
N SER A 154 22.58 -0.95 22.57
CA SER A 154 21.55 -1.97 22.34
C SER A 154 20.81 -1.65 21.04
N ARG A 155 20.39 -2.67 20.29
CA ARG A 155 19.63 -2.46 19.04
C ARG A 155 18.39 -1.60 19.28
N ALA A 156 17.78 -1.71 20.45
CA ALA A 156 16.69 -0.84 20.87
C ALA A 156 17.08 0.64 20.87
N LEU A 157 18.24 0.99 21.46
CA LEU A 157 18.75 2.36 21.44
C LEU A 157 19.07 2.82 20.01
N LEU A 158 19.66 1.96 19.18
CA LEU A 158 19.90 2.28 17.76
C LEU A 158 18.60 2.55 17.00
N LEU A 159 17.55 1.75 17.22
CA LEU A 159 16.26 1.96 16.57
C LEU A 159 15.62 3.29 16.93
N LEU A 160 15.87 3.82 18.14
CA LEU A 160 15.39 5.14 18.56
C LEU A 160 16.12 6.30 17.86
N THR A 161 17.29 6.07 17.27
CA THR A 161 18.05 7.13 16.57
C THR A 161 17.74 7.20 15.08
N ILE A 162 17.23 6.10 14.50
CA ILE A 162 16.94 5.98 13.07
C ILE A 162 15.65 6.76 12.75
N ASP A 163 15.68 7.55 11.67
CA ASP A 163 14.49 8.27 11.18
C ASP A 163 13.56 7.35 10.39
N GLN A 164 12.28 7.72 10.25
CA GLN A 164 11.30 6.87 9.56
C GLN A 164 11.70 6.56 8.11
N GLY A 165 12.35 7.50 7.41
CA GLY A 165 12.84 7.24 6.05
C GLY A 165 13.93 6.17 6.00
N ALA A 166 14.82 6.12 7.00
CA ALA A 166 15.80 5.05 7.12
C ALA A 166 15.18 3.75 7.65
N VAL A 167 14.20 3.78 8.56
CA VAL A 167 13.46 2.58 9.00
C VAL A 167 12.82 1.88 7.80
N ASN A 168 12.07 2.63 6.98
CA ASN A 168 11.44 2.08 5.79
C ASN A 168 12.49 1.49 4.83
N ARG A 169 13.56 2.23 4.53
CA ARG A 169 14.64 1.78 3.64
C ARG A 169 15.33 0.51 4.15
N LEU A 170 15.72 0.49 5.42
CA LEU A 170 16.41 -0.64 6.02
C LEU A 170 15.50 -1.87 6.09
N LEU A 171 14.20 -1.71 6.35
CA LEU A 171 13.24 -2.81 6.26
C LEU A 171 13.21 -3.40 4.84
N ARG A 172 13.17 -2.58 3.80
CA ARG A 172 13.23 -3.07 2.40
C ARG A 172 14.51 -3.85 2.13
N TRP A 173 15.66 -3.33 2.56
CA TRP A 173 16.94 -4.02 2.38
C TRP A 173 17.02 -5.34 3.15
N GLN A 174 16.49 -5.40 4.38
CA GLN A 174 16.44 -6.65 5.15
C GLN A 174 15.62 -7.72 4.42
N VAL A 175 14.47 -7.36 3.84
CA VAL A 175 13.65 -8.30 3.07
C VAL A 175 14.38 -8.73 1.79
N SER A 176 15.06 -7.82 1.08
CA SER A 176 15.83 -8.21 -0.11
C SER A 176 16.98 -9.14 0.22
N TRP A 177 17.69 -8.93 1.34
CA TRP A 177 18.78 -9.81 1.76
C TRP A 177 18.28 -11.22 2.12
N ILE A 178 17.10 -11.35 2.73
CA ILE A 178 16.49 -12.67 2.99
C ILE A 178 16.07 -13.34 1.68
N SER A 179 15.67 -12.57 0.67
CA SER A 179 15.30 -13.14 -0.64
C SER A 179 16.51 -13.63 -1.45
N GLU A 180 17.71 -13.10 -1.18
CA GLU A 180 18.95 -13.47 -1.88
C GLU A 180 19.63 -14.69 -1.25
N GLU A 181 19.51 -14.87 0.07
CA GLU A 181 20.18 -15.93 0.82
C GLU A 181 19.24 -17.12 1.07
N PRO A 182 19.72 -18.37 1.04
CA PRO A 182 18.91 -19.53 1.38
C PRO A 182 18.71 -19.60 2.90
N GLY A 183 17.57 -19.11 3.37
CA GLY A 183 17.15 -19.26 4.75
C GLY A 183 16.89 -17.95 5.49
N LEU A 184 16.07 -18.05 6.54
CA LEU A 184 15.78 -16.92 7.41
C LEU A 184 16.89 -16.68 8.45
N MET A 185 17.80 -15.73 8.19
CA MET A 185 18.85 -15.35 9.14
C MET A 185 18.25 -14.75 10.44
N LEU A 186 18.68 -15.26 11.60
CA LEU A 186 18.20 -14.79 12.91
C LEU A 186 18.49 -13.30 13.14
N GLN A 187 19.66 -12.83 12.74
CA GLN A 187 20.06 -11.43 12.88
C GLN A 187 19.16 -10.51 12.05
N CYS A 188 18.87 -10.86 10.80
CA CYS A 188 17.93 -10.13 9.95
C CYS A 188 16.53 -10.12 10.56
N SER A 189 16.07 -11.24 11.09
CA SER A 189 14.76 -11.39 11.72
C SER A 189 14.61 -10.50 12.96
N GLN A 190 15.65 -10.41 13.79
CA GLN A 190 15.69 -9.53 14.95
C GLN A 190 15.65 -8.04 14.54
N TRP A 191 16.34 -7.68 13.45
CA TRP A 191 16.25 -6.34 12.88
C TRP A 191 14.88 -6.05 12.30
N LEU A 192 14.28 -6.97 11.53
CA LEU A 192 12.92 -6.83 11.01
C LEU A 192 11.91 -6.64 12.13
N PHE A 193 11.97 -7.45 13.19
CA PHE A 193 11.11 -7.30 14.35
C PHE A 193 11.24 -5.92 14.98
N GLY A 194 12.47 -5.45 15.22
CA GLY A 194 12.72 -4.13 15.80
C GLY A 194 12.30 -2.97 14.90
N LEU A 195 12.55 -3.07 13.60
CA LEU A 195 12.14 -2.07 12.60
C LEU A 195 10.62 -1.99 12.50
N MET A 196 9.94 -3.14 12.48
CA MET A 196 8.48 -3.21 12.55
C MET A 196 7.94 -2.61 13.87
N ALA A 197 8.64 -2.79 14.99
CA ALA A 197 8.22 -2.21 16.26
C ALA A 197 8.25 -0.67 16.23
N VAL A 198 9.20 -0.05 15.53
CA VAL A 198 9.33 1.42 15.40
C VAL A 198 8.65 1.99 14.15
N LEU A 199 8.21 1.15 13.21
CA LEU A 199 7.53 1.57 11.98
C LEU A 199 6.22 2.29 12.31
N GLU A 200 6.09 3.55 11.90
CA GLU A 200 4.90 4.36 12.12
C GLU A 200 3.74 3.98 11.16
N LYS A 201 2.50 4.21 11.60
CA LYS A 201 1.28 4.08 10.78
C LYS A 201 0.77 5.49 10.45
N PRO A 202 0.26 5.76 9.23
CA PRO A 202 0.00 4.83 8.14
C PRO A 202 1.28 4.36 7.42
N VAL A 203 1.29 3.09 6.98
CA VAL A 203 2.45 2.49 6.29
C VAL A 203 2.42 2.85 4.80
N HIS A 204 3.58 3.21 4.24
CA HIS A 204 3.71 3.53 2.82
C HIS A 204 3.48 2.28 1.93
N LYS A 205 2.85 2.47 0.77
CA LYS A 205 2.49 1.40 -0.18
C LYS A 205 3.66 0.45 -0.53
N GLU A 206 4.86 1.00 -0.65
CA GLU A 206 6.06 0.23 -0.97
C GLU A 206 6.50 -0.66 0.20
N THR A 207 6.39 -0.18 1.43
CA THR A 207 6.68 -0.96 2.63
C THR A 207 5.63 -2.05 2.81
N CYS A 208 4.36 -1.79 2.50
CA CYS A 208 3.31 -2.81 2.42
C CYS A 208 3.68 -3.91 1.42
N ALA A 209 4.21 -3.56 0.24
CA ALA A 209 4.69 -4.55 -0.72
C ALA A 209 5.83 -5.41 -0.18
N GLN A 210 6.78 -4.82 0.57
CA GLN A 210 7.84 -5.59 1.21
C GLN A 210 7.34 -6.49 2.35
N LEU A 211 6.36 -6.05 3.14
CA LEU A 211 5.74 -6.89 4.16
C LEU A 211 5.01 -8.09 3.54
N ARG A 212 4.36 -7.90 2.38
CA ARG A 212 3.78 -9.01 1.61
C ARG A 212 4.83 -9.95 1.04
N LEU A 213 5.96 -9.43 0.56
CA LEU A 213 7.08 -10.27 0.14
C LEU A 213 7.64 -11.07 1.34
N LEU A 214 7.82 -10.43 2.50
CA LEU A 214 8.24 -11.10 3.73
C LEU A 214 7.29 -12.24 4.11
N LEU A 215 5.96 -12.04 4.01
CA LEU A 215 4.98 -13.09 4.27
C LEU A 215 5.16 -14.31 3.37
N ARG A 216 5.43 -14.10 2.07
CA ARG A 216 5.71 -15.19 1.12
C ARG A 216 6.99 -15.95 1.46
N LEU A 217 8.04 -15.22 1.83
CA LEU A 217 9.30 -15.82 2.30
C LEU A 217 9.04 -16.64 3.58
N CYS A 218 8.29 -16.09 4.55
CA CYS A 218 7.93 -16.81 5.78
C CYS A 218 7.14 -18.09 5.50
N SER A 219 6.25 -18.13 4.47
CA SER A 219 5.50 -19.35 4.13
C SER A 219 6.39 -20.44 3.54
N GLN A 220 7.39 -20.07 2.73
CA GLN A 220 8.32 -21.03 2.14
C GLN A 220 9.24 -21.67 3.19
N GLN A 221 9.54 -20.92 4.25
CA GLN A 221 10.52 -21.30 5.27
C GLN A 221 9.93 -22.09 6.45
N GLN A 222 8.60 -22.28 6.51
CA GLN A 222 7.95 -22.98 7.64
C GLN A 222 8.35 -24.45 7.78
N SER A 223 8.79 -25.09 6.70
CA SER A 223 9.18 -26.50 6.71
C SER A 223 10.66 -26.74 7.05
N GLU A 224 11.47 -25.70 7.17
CA GLU A 224 12.93 -25.81 7.27
C GLU A 224 13.46 -26.04 8.70
N GLY A 225 12.58 -26.07 9.71
CA GLY A 225 12.92 -26.43 11.09
C GLY A 225 12.06 -25.73 12.13
N ALA A 226 12.05 -26.25 13.37
CA ALA A 226 11.18 -25.75 14.43
C ALA A 226 11.49 -24.29 14.84
N GLU A 227 12.77 -23.92 14.93
CA GLU A 227 13.18 -22.55 15.29
C GLU A 227 12.88 -21.55 14.16
N VAL A 228 13.21 -21.90 12.92
CA VAL A 228 12.94 -21.07 11.73
C VAL A 228 11.44 -20.90 11.53
N ALA A 229 10.65 -21.96 11.77
CA ALA A 229 9.20 -21.89 11.75
C ALA A 229 8.66 -20.93 12.82
N ALA A 230 9.17 -21.00 14.05
CA ALA A 230 8.74 -20.10 15.13
C ALA A 230 9.02 -18.63 14.80
N VAL A 231 10.21 -18.31 14.28
CA VAL A 231 10.56 -16.94 13.86
C VAL A 231 9.68 -16.48 12.69
N SER A 232 9.48 -17.34 11.69
CA SER A 232 8.62 -17.06 10.53
C SER A 232 7.17 -16.80 10.94
N GLN A 233 6.65 -17.57 11.90
CA GLN A 233 5.31 -17.36 12.47
C GLN A 233 5.20 -15.99 13.16
N VAL A 234 6.18 -15.62 14.01
CA VAL A 234 6.18 -14.31 14.69
C VAL A 234 6.19 -13.17 13.68
N LEU A 235 7.09 -13.19 12.70
CA LEU A 235 7.19 -12.16 11.68
C LEU A 235 5.90 -12.05 10.87
N ALA A 236 5.28 -13.18 10.54
CA ALA A 236 4.06 -13.20 9.77
C ALA A 236 2.84 -12.70 10.56
N VAL A 237 2.72 -12.99 11.86
CA VAL A 237 1.67 -12.41 12.70
C VAL A 237 1.78 -10.89 12.71
N ILE A 238 3.00 -10.37 12.81
CA ILE A 238 3.23 -8.92 12.85
C ILE A 238 2.91 -8.29 11.46
N ALA A 239 3.49 -8.83 10.39
CA ALA A 239 3.26 -8.31 9.04
C ALA A 239 1.81 -8.47 8.57
N GLY A 240 1.24 -9.66 8.77
CA GLY A 240 -0.09 -10.05 8.34
C GLY A 240 -1.20 -9.46 9.19
N ALA A 241 -1.23 -9.76 10.50
CA ALA A 241 -2.32 -9.33 11.38
C ALA A 241 -2.15 -7.88 11.88
N PHE A 242 -0.99 -7.51 12.43
CA PHE A 242 -0.80 -6.16 12.99
C PHE A 242 -0.73 -5.07 11.91
N PHE A 243 0.01 -5.30 10.82
CA PHE A 243 0.09 -4.36 9.70
C PHE A 243 -0.98 -4.59 8.63
N ARG A 244 -1.86 -5.58 8.80
CA ARG A 244 -2.98 -5.87 7.90
C ARG A 244 -2.57 -6.15 6.45
N GLN A 245 -1.55 -6.99 6.28
CA GLN A 245 -1.04 -7.36 4.96
C GLN A 245 -1.49 -8.75 4.49
N ASP A 246 -2.22 -9.48 5.34
CA ASP A 246 -2.77 -10.80 5.01
C ASP A 246 -4.19 -10.95 5.58
N GLU A 247 -5.16 -11.23 4.72
CA GLU A 247 -6.57 -11.33 5.10
C GLU A 247 -6.84 -12.51 6.04
N SER A 248 -6.20 -13.65 5.82
CA SER A 248 -6.41 -14.86 6.63
C SER A 248 -5.98 -14.65 8.09
N LEU A 249 -4.82 -14.01 8.30
CA LEU A 249 -4.30 -13.69 9.62
C LEU A 249 -5.09 -12.55 10.29
N ILE A 250 -5.68 -11.63 9.52
CA ILE A 250 -6.60 -10.62 10.05
C ILE A 250 -7.87 -11.29 10.58
N LEU A 251 -8.47 -12.19 9.80
CA LEU A 251 -9.69 -12.91 10.19
C LEU A 251 -9.44 -13.82 11.40
N GLN A 252 -8.29 -14.51 11.44
CA GLN A 252 -7.88 -15.28 12.61
C GLN A 252 -7.76 -14.40 13.87
N GLY A 253 -7.30 -13.16 13.75
CA GLY A 253 -7.29 -12.21 14.86
C GLY A 253 -8.69 -11.74 15.29
N ALA A 254 -9.62 -11.60 14.34
CA ALA A 254 -10.97 -11.12 14.58
C ALA A 254 -11.88 -12.16 15.24
N GLN A 255 -11.75 -13.44 14.87
CA GLN A 255 -12.58 -14.55 15.36
C GLN A 255 -12.49 -14.82 16.89
N TYR A 256 -11.57 -14.17 17.60
CA TYR A 256 -11.33 -14.41 19.03
C TYR A 256 -11.28 -13.13 19.86
N LEU A 257 -11.70 -11.99 19.27
CA LEU A 257 -11.95 -10.73 19.99
C LEU A 257 -13.45 -10.53 20.29
N GLU A 258 -14.30 -11.48 19.91
CA GLU A 258 -15.68 -11.67 20.38
C GLU A 258 -15.71 -12.71 21.51
#